data_AF-A0A952VE05-F1
#
_entry.id   AF-A0A952VE05-F1
#
_cell.length_a   1.000
_cell.length_b   1.000
_cell.length_c   1.000
_cell.angle_alpha   90.00
_cell.angle_beta   90.00
_cell.angle_gamma   90.00
#
_symmetry.space_group_name_H-M   'P 1'
#
loop_
_entity.id
_entity.type
_entity.pdbx_description
1 polymer ?
#
loop_
_entity_poly.entity_id
_entity_poly.type
_entity_poly.pdbx_seq_one_letter_code
_entity_poly.pdbx_strand_id
1 'polypeptide(L)'
;MSDEFDLLLRSVERGQGVVSVGGLAGISAKSFAVSELARLSGRQLAVVTDSNADLDTWLADLGFFVERGLRIVGLPSFDSDPYSNISPHAETEERRAIALWQI
;
A
#
# COMPACT_ATOMS: atom_id res chain seq x y z
N MET A 1 6.04 16.36 13.64
CA MET A 1 6.52 15.03 13.23
C MET A 1 7.54 14.59 14.26
N SER A 2 7.46 13.36 14.78
CA SER A 2 8.35 12.91 15.87
C SER A 2 9.73 12.54 15.34
N ASP A 3 10.74 12.55 16.22
CA ASP A 3 12.13 12.24 15.86
C ASP A 3 12.27 10.87 15.18
N GLU A 4 11.44 9.88 15.54
CA GLU A 4 11.46 8.54 14.94
C GLU A 4 11.02 8.52 13.48
N PHE A 5 10.04 9.36 13.11
CA PHE A 5 9.58 9.44 11.73
C PHE A 5 10.65 10.08 10.83
N ASP A 6 11.36 11.10 11.33
CA ASP A 6 12.47 11.72 10.60
C ASP A 6 13.62 10.73 10.39
N LEU A 7 13.88 9.84 11.35
CA LEU A 7 14.85 8.75 11.19
C LEU A 7 14.42 7.77 10.10
N LEU A 8 13.14 7.40 10.05
CA LEU A 8 12.58 6.55 8.99
C LEU A 8 12.75 7.22 7.62
N LEU A 9 12.37 8.49 7.49
CA LEU A 9 12.47 9.24 6.23
C LEU A 9 13.91 9.27 5.72
N ARG A 10 14.88 9.63 6.58
CA ARG A 10 16.30 9.64 6.22
C ARG A 10 16.82 8.27 5.82
N SER A 11 16.33 7.20 6.46
CA SER A 11 16.71 5.82 6.15
C SER A 11 16.26 5.43 4.74
N VAL A 12 15.03 5.82 4.38
CA VAL A 12 14.47 5.62 3.02
C VAL A 12 15.21 6.45 1.98
N GLU A 13 15.47 7.73 2.26
CA GLU A 13 16.21 8.63 1.35
C GLU A 13 17.61 8.11 1.02
N ARG A 14 18.33 7.59 2.03
CA ARG A 14 19.66 6.98 1.86
C ARG A 14 19.63 5.62 1.16
N GLY A 15 18.46 5.05 0.92
CA GLY A 15 18.32 3.72 0.30
C GLY A 15 18.83 2.60 1.20
N GLN A 16 18.64 2.70 2.52
CA GLN A 16 18.91 1.55 3.39
C GLN A 16 18.05 0.36 2.97
N GLY A 17 18.63 -0.84 2.94
CA GLY A 17 17.97 -2.02 2.37
C GLY A 17 16.78 -2.52 3.18
N VAL A 18 16.89 -2.57 4.51
CA VAL A 18 15.81 -3.05 5.40
C VAL A 18 15.69 -2.10 6.59
N VAL A 19 14.47 -1.61 6.82
CA VAL A 19 14.12 -0.77 7.97
C VAL A 19 12.87 -1.38 8.61
N SER A 20 12.91 -1.60 9.93
CA SER A 20 11.77 -2.12 10.68
C SER A 20 11.18 -1.01 11.55
N VAL A 21 9.87 -0.87 11.51
CA VAL A 21 9.11 0.12 12.28
C VAL A 21 8.07 -0.61 13.10
N GLY A 22 8.11 -0.41 14.43
CA GLY A 22 7.13 -0.94 15.37
C GLY A 22 6.20 0.14 15.92
N GLY A 23 5.18 -0.26 16.66
CA GLY A 23 4.32 0.65 17.42
C GLY A 23 3.20 1.35 16.63
N LEU A 24 3.04 1.05 15.33
CA LEU A 24 1.92 1.57 14.53
C LEU A 24 0.65 0.74 14.79
N ALA A 25 -0.34 1.35 15.44
CA ALA A 25 -1.58 0.69 15.83
C ALA A 25 -2.58 0.61 14.66
N GLY A 26 -2.76 -0.58 14.08
CA GLY A 26 -3.75 -0.85 13.04
C GLY A 26 -3.39 -0.34 11.65
N ILE A 27 -4.29 -0.53 10.68
CA ILE A 27 -4.09 -0.12 9.28
C ILE A 27 -4.07 1.40 9.17
N SER A 28 -5.01 2.11 9.79
CA SER A 28 -5.10 3.58 9.70
C SER A 28 -3.81 4.32 10.10
N ALA A 29 -3.17 3.93 11.21
CA ALA A 29 -1.90 4.53 11.63
C ALA A 29 -0.77 4.24 10.63
N LYS A 30 -0.75 3.04 10.04
CA LYS A 30 0.22 2.68 8.99
C LYS A 30 -0.07 3.43 7.69
N SER A 31 -1.33 3.58 7.31
CA SER A 31 -1.79 4.34 6.14
C SER A 31 -1.34 5.80 6.23
N PHE A 32 -1.53 6.44 7.38
CA PHE A 32 -1.04 7.81 7.62
C PHE A 32 0.49 7.90 7.51
N ALA A 33 1.23 6.97 8.13
CA ALA A 33 2.69 6.96 8.06
C ALA A 33 3.19 6.76 6.62
N VAL A 34 2.56 5.86 5.86
CA VAL A 34 2.89 5.59 4.47
C VAL A 34 2.54 6.77 3.56
N SER A 35 1.40 7.44 3.76
CA SER A 35 1.00 8.59 2.95
C SER A 35 1.98 9.76 3.14
N GLU A 36 2.37 10.05 4.39
CA GLU A 36 3.37 11.08 4.68
C GLU A 36 4.75 10.70 4.14
N LEU A 37 5.14 9.43 4.26
CA LEU A 37 6.41 8.95 3.73
C LEU A 37 6.45 9.07 2.19
N ALA A 38 5.38 8.72 1.49
CA ALA A 38 5.27 8.90 0.04
C ALA A 38 5.34 10.38 -0.35
N ARG A 39 4.62 11.24 0.38
CA ARG A 39 4.58 12.69 0.14
C ARG A 39 5.96 13.34 0.32
N LEU A 40 6.66 12.99 1.40
CA LEU A 40 7.95 13.61 1.74
C LEU A 40 9.13 13.04 0.97
N SER A 41 9.17 11.71 0.75
CA SER A 41 10.27 11.08 0.01
C SER A 41 10.14 11.25 -1.50
N GLY A 42 8.94 11.54 -2.00
CA GLY A 42 8.64 11.61 -3.44
C GLY A 42 8.78 10.28 -4.17
N ARG A 43 8.91 9.16 -3.44
CA ARG A 43 9.11 7.83 -4.02
C ARG A 43 7.77 7.12 -4.22
N GLN A 44 7.70 6.32 -5.28
CA GLN A 44 6.61 5.36 -5.45
C GLN A 44 6.78 4.22 -4.44
N LEU A 45 5.74 3.98 -3.64
CA LEU A 45 5.73 2.94 -2.61
C LEU A 45 4.78 1.82 -3.00
N ALA A 46 5.18 0.58 -2.71
CA ALA A 46 4.32 -0.59 -2.78
C ALA A 46 4.02 -1.08 -1.36
N VAL A 47 2.74 -1.19 -1.02
CA VAL A 47 2.29 -1.76 0.26
C VAL A 47 1.77 -3.17 0.00
N VAL A 48 2.35 -4.15 0.69
CA VAL A 48 1.91 -5.54 0.64
C VAL A 48 1.04 -5.80 1.86
N THR A 49 -0.10 -6.44 1.65
CA THR A 49 -1.11 -6.73 2.68
C THR A 49 -1.36 -8.23 2.74
N ASP A 50 -1.85 -8.72 3.88
CA ASP A 50 -2.06 -10.16 4.10
C ASP A 50 -3.29 -10.70 3.37
N SER A 51 -4.28 -9.85 3.08
CA SER A 51 -5.55 -10.26 2.46
C SER A 51 -6.15 -9.17 1.59
N ASN A 52 -7.07 -9.55 0.70
CA ASN A 52 -7.86 -8.60 -0.10
C ASN A 52 -8.73 -7.69 0.79
N ALA A 53 -9.20 -8.17 1.94
CA ALA A 53 -9.96 -7.37 2.89
C ALA A 53 -9.09 -6.27 3.55
N ASP A 54 -7.84 -6.61 3.90
CA ASP A 54 -6.89 -5.62 4.36
C ASP A 54 -6.55 -4.62 3.26
N LEU A 55 -6.34 -5.08 2.01
CA LEU A 55 -6.14 -4.19 0.87
C LEU A 55 -7.26 -3.16 0.73
N ASP A 56 -8.52 -3.59 0.79
CA ASP A 56 -9.67 -2.67 0.67
C ASP A 56 -9.70 -1.67 1.84
N THR A 57 -9.33 -2.10 3.05
CA THR A 57 -9.19 -1.21 4.22
C THR A 57 -8.06 -0.19 4.02
N TRP A 58 -6.91 -0.64 3.51
CA TRP A 58 -5.79 0.24 3.15
C TRP A 58 -6.16 1.26 2.08
N LEU A 59 -6.90 0.86 1.04
CA LEU A 59 -7.35 1.77 -0.01
C LEU A 59 -8.28 2.86 0.54
N ALA A 60 -9.19 2.49 1.43
CA ALA A 60 -10.08 3.44 2.09
C ALA A 60 -9.30 4.43 2.97
N ASP A 61 -8.42 3.94 3.83
CA ASP A 61 -7.64 4.78 4.75
C ASP A 61 -6.63 5.66 4.01
N LEU A 62 -5.92 5.12 3.01
CA LEU A 62 -5.03 5.92 2.17
C LEU A 62 -5.81 6.97 1.38
N GLY A 63 -7.00 6.64 0.88
CA GLY A 63 -7.87 7.60 0.20
C GLY A 63 -8.30 8.77 1.10
N PHE A 64 -8.35 8.57 2.41
CA PHE A 64 -8.60 9.63 3.38
C PHE A 64 -7.38 10.54 3.62
N PHE A 65 -6.17 9.96 3.74
CA PHE A 65 -4.96 10.71 4.09
C PHE A 65 -4.20 11.31 2.91
N VAL A 66 -4.35 10.75 1.71
CA VAL A 66 -3.61 11.20 0.54
C VAL A 66 -4.11 12.55 0.05
N GLU A 67 -3.21 13.54 0.05
CA GLU A 67 -3.45 14.84 -0.57
C GLU A 67 -3.55 14.73 -2.10
N ARG A 68 -4.13 15.76 -2.75
CA ARG A 68 -4.21 15.85 -4.21
C ARG A 68 -2.81 15.77 -4.82
N GLY A 69 -2.48 14.66 -5.49
CA GLY A 69 -1.24 14.50 -6.24
C GLY A 69 -0.60 13.11 -6.15
N LEU A 70 -0.88 12.33 -5.09
CA LEU A 70 -0.47 10.92 -5.07
C LEU A 70 -1.57 10.05 -5.68
N ARG A 71 -1.16 9.13 -6.54
CA ARG A 71 -2.04 8.14 -7.15
C ARG A 71 -2.00 6.86 -6.32
N ILE A 72 -3.17 6.39 -5.89
CA ILE A 72 -3.32 5.11 -5.21
C ILE A 72 -3.83 4.09 -6.22
N VAL A 73 -3.17 2.93 -6.31
CA VAL A 73 -3.60 1.80 -7.14
C VAL A 73 -3.65 0.56 -6.26
N GLY A 74 -4.80 -0.12 -6.25
CA GLY A 74 -4.98 -1.38 -5.53
C GLY A 74 -4.93 -2.56 -6.49
N LEU A 75 -4.02 -3.50 -6.24
CA LEU A 75 -3.90 -4.75 -7.01
C LEU A 75 -4.34 -5.93 -6.13
N PRO A 76 -5.61 -6.38 -6.22
CA PRO A 76 -6.08 -7.49 -5.39
C PRO A 76 -5.44 -8.81 -5.83
N SER A 77 -5.25 -9.74 -4.89
CA SER A 77 -4.93 -11.13 -5.20
C SER A 77 -6.10 -11.82 -5.89
N PHE A 78 -5.84 -12.93 -6.58
CA PHE A 78 -6.90 -13.83 -7.03
C PHE A 78 -7.71 -14.33 -5.84
N ASP A 79 -9.00 -14.49 -6.06
CA ASP A 79 -10.01 -14.98 -5.10
C ASP A 79 -10.25 -16.49 -5.20
N SER A 80 -9.55 -17.14 -6.12
CA SER A 80 -9.50 -18.59 -6.28
C SER A 80 -8.06 -19.06 -6.14
N ASP A 81 -7.90 -20.33 -5.73
CA ASP A 81 -6.60 -20.98 -5.73
C ASP A 81 -6.15 -21.20 -7.18
N PRO A 82 -4.94 -20.76 -7.58
CA PRO A 82 -4.42 -20.94 -8.94
C PRO A 82 -4.38 -22.40 -9.40
N TYR A 83 -4.44 -23.37 -8.49
CA TYR A 83 -4.45 -24.80 -8.78
C TYR A 83 -5.84 -25.45 -8.68
N SER A 84 -6.88 -24.67 -8.36
CA SER A 84 -8.25 -25.20 -8.22
C SER A 84 -8.93 -25.55 -9.54
N ASN A 85 -8.31 -25.23 -10.69
CA ASN A 85 -8.90 -25.37 -12.03
C ASN A 85 -10.24 -24.60 -12.16
N ILE A 86 -10.43 -23.59 -11.32
CA ILE A 86 -11.55 -22.66 -11.33
C ILE A 86 -10.98 -21.30 -11.68
N SER A 87 -11.63 -20.59 -12.62
CA SER A 87 -11.25 -19.23 -12.93
C SER A 87 -11.61 -18.29 -11.77
N PRO A 88 -10.77 -17.27 -11.49
CA PRO A 88 -11.13 -16.17 -10.60
C PRO A 88 -12.45 -15.50 -11.01
N HIS A 89 -13.09 -14.79 -10.08
CA HIS A 89 -14.28 -14.02 -10.46
C HIS A 89 -13.91 -12.91 -11.43
N ALA A 90 -14.80 -12.66 -12.41
CA ALA A 90 -14.56 -11.66 -13.46
C ALA A 90 -14.31 -10.25 -12.89
N GLU A 91 -14.96 -9.89 -11.77
CA GLU A 91 -14.72 -8.62 -11.07
C GLU A 91 -13.27 -8.52 -10.56
N THR A 92 -12.73 -9.61 -10.01
CA THR A 92 -11.33 -9.68 -9.57
C THR A 92 -10.37 -9.54 -10.74
N GLU A 93 -10.66 -10.21 -11.86
CA GLU A 93 -9.85 -10.10 -13.08
C GLU A 93 -9.86 -8.68 -13.66
N GLU A 94 -11.03 -8.05 -13.73
CA GLU A 94 -11.21 -6.67 -14.19
C GLU A 94 -10.43 -5.68 -13.32
N ARG A 95 -10.63 -5.73 -11.98
CA ARG A 95 -9.92 -4.86 -11.02
C ARG A 95 -8.41 -4.97 -11.19
N ARG A 96 -7.89 -6.20 -11.38
CA ARG A 96 -6.47 -6.44 -11.63
C ARG A 96 -6.00 -5.88 -12.96
N ALA A 97 -6.75 -6.11 -14.04
CA ALA A 97 -6.39 -5.60 -15.37
C ALA A 97 -6.32 -4.07 -15.38
N ILE A 98 -7.30 -3.40 -14.76
CA ILE A 98 -7.30 -1.94 -14.59
C ILE A 98 -6.08 -1.51 -13.76
N ALA A 99 -5.84 -2.13 -12.60
CA ALA A 99 -4.70 -1.78 -11.75
C ALA A 99 -3.35 -1.90 -12.48
N LEU A 100 -3.13 -2.98 -13.22
CA LEU A 100 -1.89 -3.21 -13.97
C LEU A 100 -1.72 -2.23 -15.15
N TRP A 101 -2.80 -1.78 -15.77
CA TRP A 101 -2.74 -0.77 -16.82
C TRP A 101 -2.38 0.63 -16.28
N GLN A 102 -2.64 0.88 -14.99
CA GLN A 102 -2.42 2.16 -14.34
C GLN A 102 -1.00 2.36 -13.78
N ILE A 103 -0.23 1.28 -13.64
CA ILE A 103 1.15 1.25 -13.11
C ILE A 103 2.13 1.28 -14.28
#